data_AF-A0A967ZAJ1-F1
#
_entry.id   AF-A0A967ZAJ1-F1
#
_cell.length_a   1.000
_cell.length_b   1.000
_cell.length_c   1.000
_cell.angle_alpha   90.00
_cell.angle_beta   90.00
_cell.angle_gamma   90.00
#
_symmetry.space_group_name_H-M   'P 1'
#
loop_
_entity.id
_entity.type
_entity.pdbx_description
1 polymer ?
#
loop_
_entity_poly.entity_id
_entity_poly.type
_entity_poly.pdbx_seq_one_letter_code
_entity_poly.pdbx_strand_id
1 'polypeptide(L)'
;MVSVSVPVDSVTVARGKTIALIGNPNSGKSTVFNRLTGLRQRTANYPGVTVEKLIGRLQLKNSLVDLIDLPGTYSLSPSSDD
;
A
#
# COMPACT_ATOMS: atom_id res chain seq x y z
N MET A 1 2.36 -39.55 -12.44
CA MET A 1 2.29 -38.09 -12.58
C MET A 1 0.89 -37.67 -12.17
N VAL A 2 0.71 -37.14 -10.96
CA VAL A 2 -0.62 -36.75 -10.45
C VAL A 2 -0.82 -35.28 -10.79
N SER A 3 -1.78 -34.98 -11.66
CA SER A 3 -2.21 -33.62 -11.95
C SER A 3 -3.27 -33.19 -10.93
N VAL A 4 -2.93 -32.21 -10.08
CA VAL A 4 -3.90 -31.53 -9.23
C VAL A 4 -4.51 -30.39 -10.04
N SER A 5 -5.81 -30.49 -10.33
CA SER A 5 -6.55 -29.42 -10.98
C SER A 5 -7.27 -28.61 -9.90
N VAL A 6 -6.87 -27.36 -9.69
CA VAL A 6 -7.54 -26.45 -8.77
C VAL A 6 -8.59 -25.67 -9.56
N PRO A 7 -9.89 -25.76 -9.20
CA PRO A 7 -10.93 -24.99 -9.88
C PRO A 7 -10.69 -23.49 -9.64
N VAL A 8 -10.62 -22.72 -10.72
CA VAL A 8 -10.41 -21.25 -10.67
C VAL A 8 -11.54 -20.53 -9.92
N ASP A 9 -12.74 -21.10 -9.93
CA ASP A 9 -13.93 -20.55 -9.27
C ASP A 9 -13.87 -20.64 -7.73
N SER A 10 -13.06 -21.56 -7.19
CA SER A 10 -12.79 -21.68 -5.75
C SER A 10 -11.69 -20.73 -5.25
N VAL A 11 -11.05 -19.98 -6.16
CA VAL A 11 -10.07 -18.96 -5.80
C VAL A 11 -10.81 -17.66 -5.47
N THR A 12 -11.13 -17.46 -4.20
CA THR A 12 -11.68 -16.19 -3.73
C THR A 12 -10.62 -15.10 -3.87
N VAL A 13 -10.73 -14.25 -4.90
CA VAL A 13 -9.95 -13.02 -4.98
C VAL A 13 -10.50 -12.05 -3.94
N ALA A 14 -9.95 -12.11 -2.73
CA ALA A 14 -10.24 -11.11 -1.71
C ALA A 14 -9.78 -9.75 -2.24
N ARG A 15 -10.73 -8.92 -2.74
CA ARG A 15 -10.47 -7.51 -3.04
C ARG A 15 -10.23 -6.79 -1.72
N GLY A 16 -9.01 -6.84 -1.23
CA GLY A 16 -8.57 -6.07 -0.07
C GLY A 16 -8.83 -4.59 -0.34
N LYS A 17 -9.48 -3.89 0.59
CA LYS A 17 -9.56 -2.44 0.51
C LYS A 17 -8.16 -1.88 0.72
N THR A 18 -7.81 -0.86 -0.06
CA THR A 18 -6.52 -0.18 0.03
C THR A 18 -6.76 1.31 0.27
N ILE A 19 -6.04 1.88 1.24
CA ILE A 19 -6.06 3.30 1.57
C ILE A 19 -4.66 3.85 1.34
N ALA A 20 -4.55 4.98 0.64
CA ALA A 20 -3.27 5.67 0.44
C ALA A 20 -3.22 6.96 1.27
N LEU A 21 -2.08 7.21 1.92
CA LEU A 21 -1.77 8.48 2.57
C LEU A 21 -1.07 9.41 1.58
N ILE A 22 -1.67 10.57 1.33
CA ILE A 22 -1.17 11.60 0.41
C ILE A 22 -1.06 12.92 1.17
N GLY A 23 -0.05 13.71 0.84
CA GLY A 23 0.13 15.06 1.35
C GLY A 23 1.57 15.55 1.21
N ASN A 24 1.78 16.83 1.51
CA ASN A 24 3.07 17.49 1.32
C ASN A 24 4.22 16.79 2.05
N PRO A 25 5.46 16.85 1.55
CA PRO A 25 6.64 16.44 2.33
C PRO A 25 6.65 17.05 3.73
N ASN A 26 7.12 16.29 4.71
CA ASN A 26 7.20 16.68 6.12
C ASN A 26 5.85 17.00 6.82
N SER A 27 4.70 16.68 6.22
CA SER A 27 3.38 16.88 6.84
C SER A 27 2.99 15.89 7.94
N GLY A 28 3.89 14.97 8.33
CA GLY A 28 3.61 13.95 9.35
C GLY A 28 2.88 12.69 8.87
N LYS A 29 2.82 12.44 7.55
CA LYS A 29 2.21 11.21 6.98
C LYS A 29 2.78 9.94 7.59
N SER A 30 4.10 9.81 7.64
CA SER A 30 4.75 8.62 8.20
C SER A 30 4.48 8.46 9.70
N THR A 31 4.26 9.56 10.43
CA THR A 31 3.82 9.51 11.83
C THR A 31 2.41 8.92 11.97
N VAL A 32 1.47 9.34 11.11
CA VAL A 32 0.11 8.79 11.06
C VAL A 32 0.13 7.33 10.62
N PHE A 33 0.90 7.02 9.57
CA PHE A 33 1.10 5.65 9.08
C PHE A 33 1.57 4.73 10.20
N ASN A 34 2.69 5.08 10.86
CA ASN A 34 3.28 4.26 11.92
C ASN A 34 2.33 4.06 13.10
N ARG A 35 1.55 5.08 13.48
CA ARG A 35 0.53 4.95 14.54
C ARG A 35 -0.61 4.00 14.15
N LEU A 36 -1.01 4.00 12.88
CA LEU A 36 -2.11 3.19 12.37
C LEU A 36 -1.70 1.74 12.08
N THR A 37 -0.46 1.49 11.65
CA THR A 37 0.04 0.16 11.24
C THR A 37 0.83 -0.54 12.33
N GLY A 38 1.37 0.21 13.30
CA GLY A 38 2.26 -0.33 14.34
C GLY A 38 3.44 -1.10 13.72
N LEU A 39 3.69 -2.31 14.23
CA LEU A 39 4.79 -3.18 13.78
C LEU A 39 4.49 -3.97 12.49
N ARG A 40 3.29 -3.85 11.91
CA ARG A 40 2.84 -4.66 10.77
C ARG A 40 3.03 -3.93 9.44
N GLN A 41 4.24 -3.46 9.19
CA GLN A 41 4.63 -2.80 7.95
C GLN A 41 5.60 -3.65 7.13
N ARG A 42 5.53 -3.51 5.81
CA ARG A 42 6.46 -4.09 4.84
C ARG A 42 6.92 -2.96 3.94
N THR A 43 8.22 -2.90 3.72
CA THR A 43 8.82 -2.06 2.69
C THR A 43 8.85 -2.85 1.38
N ALA A 44 8.36 -2.25 0.30
CA ALA A 44 8.54 -2.75 -1.05
C ALA A 44 8.93 -1.58 -1.95
N ASN A 45 9.68 -1.83 -3.02
CA ASN A 45 9.92 -0.81 -4.03
C ASN A 45 8.76 -0.83 -5.03
N TYR A 46 8.44 0.34 -5.60
CA TYR A 46 7.57 0.37 -6.77
C TYR A 46 8.22 -0.41 -7.93
N PRO A 47 7.45 -1.16 -8.73
CA PRO A 47 7.99 -1.90 -9.87
C PRO A 47 8.76 -0.96 -10.81
N GLY A 48 10.05 -1.23 -11.03
CA GLY A 48 10.88 -0.50 -12.00
C GLY A 48 11.45 0.84 -11.53
N VAL A 49 11.27 1.26 -10.26
CA VAL A 49 11.88 2.48 -9.72
C VAL A 49 12.48 2.25 -8.33
N THR A 50 13.39 3.14 -7.91
CA THR A 50 14.03 3.12 -6.58
C THR A 50 13.19 3.77 -5.48
N VAL A 51 11.96 4.17 -5.79
CA VAL A 51 11.06 4.81 -4.83
C VAL A 51 10.54 3.75 -3.85
N GLU A 52 10.78 4.01 -2.57
CA GLU A 52 10.31 3.16 -1.48
C GLU A 52 8.79 3.33 -1.28
N LYS A 53 8.08 2.21 -1.12
CA LYS A 53 6.67 2.13 -0.77
C LYS A 53 6.53 1.41 0.57
N LEU A 54 5.98 2.10 1.56
CA LEU A 54 5.61 1.48 2.82
C LEU A 54 4.17 0.99 2.73
N ILE A 55 3.98 -0.32 2.97
CA ILE A 55 2.65 -0.95 3.01
C ILE A 55 2.46 -1.55 4.39
N GLY A 56 1.42 -1.13 5.10
CA GLY A 56 1.07 -1.67 6.41
C GLY A 56 -0.36 -2.18 6.45
N ARG A 57 -0.67 -3.05 7.41
CA ARG A 57 -2.04 -3.55 7.58
C ARG A 57 -2.77 -2.76 8.67
N LEU A 58 -3.89 -2.18 8.31
CA LEU A 58 -4.81 -1.49 9.21
C LEU A 58 -6.04 -2.37 9.47
N GLN A 59 -6.40 -2.52 10.74
CA GLN A 59 -7.62 -3.23 11.14
C GLN A 59 -8.74 -2.24 11.42
N LEU A 60 -9.75 -2.21 10.54
CA LEU A 60 -10.93 -1.35 10.64
C LEU A 60 -12.16 -2.19 10.97
N LYS A 61 -12.65 -2.13 12.21
CA LYS A 61 -13.85 -2.85 12.70
C LYS A 61 -13.90 -4.34 12.29
N ASN A 62 -14.42 -4.63 11.09
CA ASN A 62 -14.60 -5.98 10.53
C ASN A 62 -13.77 -6.21 9.25
N SER A 63 -12.73 -5.42 9.00
CA SER A 63 -11.95 -5.47 7.74
C SER A 63 -10.47 -5.25 8.00
N LEU A 64 -9.64 -6.08 7.35
CA LEU A 64 -8.22 -5.82 7.17
C LEU A 64 -8.05 -5.05 5.86
N VAL A 65 -7.36 -3.92 5.95
CA VAL A 65 -7.19 -2.96 4.86
C VAL A 65 -5.70 -2.67 4.73
N ASP A 66 -5.20 -2.62 3.51
CA ASP A 66 -3.83 -2.20 3.26
C ASP A 66 -3.76 -0.67 3.32
N LEU A 67 -2.87 -0.15 4.15
CA LEU A 67 -2.51 1.25 4.21
C LEU A 67 -1.18 1.44 3.48
N ILE A 68 -1.10 2.43 2.62
CA ILE A 68 0.09 2.73 1.83
C ILE A 68 0.55 4.16 2.15
N ASP A 69 1.81 4.33 2.53
CA ASP A 69 2.44 5.66 2.56
C ASP A 69 2.98 5.97 1.16
N LEU A 70 2.50 7.06 0.57
CA LEU A 70 3.01 7.55 -0.70
C LEU A 70 4.05 8.65 -0.45
N PRO A 71 5.05 8.80 -1.34
CA PRO A 71 5.98 9.93 -1.28
C PRO A 71 5.23 11.24 -1.15
N GLY A 72 5.71 12.11 -0.26
CA GLY A 72 5.13 13.43 -0.14
C GLY A 72 5.24 14.17 -1.46
N THR A 73 4.15 14.74 -1.94
CA THR A 73 4.16 15.58 -3.13
C THR A 73 3.52 16.93 -2.83
N TYR A 74 4.11 17.98 -3.37
CA TYR A 74 3.56 19.34 -3.32
C TYR A 74 2.54 19.58 -4.44
N SER A 75 2.52 18.72 -5.47
CA SER A 75 1.53 18.75 -6.55
C SER A 75 1.29 17.37 -7.15
N LEU A 76 0.06 17.10 -7.57
CA LEU A 76 -0.24 15.94 -8.42
C LEU A 76 0.00 16.24 -9.91
N SER A 77 0.32 17.50 -10.24
CA SER A 77 0.83 17.87 -11.56
C SER A 77 2.21 17.26 -11.73
N PRO A 78 2.50 16.56 -12.84
CA PRO A 78 3.87 16.24 -13.19
C PRO A 78 4.62 17.57 -13.37
N SER A 79 5.63 17.81 -12.54
CA SER A 79 6.64 18.84 -12.82
C SER A 79 7.62 18.24 -13.82
N SER A 80 7.17 18.09 -15.06
CA SER A 80 8.04 17.90 -16.22
C SER A 80 8.28 19.28 -16.81
N ASP A 81 9.33 19.94 -16.36
CA ASP A 81 10.09 20.85 -17.23
C ASP A 81 11.35 20.05 -17.60
N ASP A 82 11.49 19.72 -18.89
CA ASP A 82 12.61 19.06 -19.59
C ASP A 82 13.67 18.28 -18.79
#